data_AF-A0A1W1XA13-F1
#
_entry.id   AF-A0A1W1XA13-F1
#
_cell.length_a   1.000
_cell.length_b   1.000
_cell.length_c   1.000
_cell.angle_alpha   90.00
_cell.angle_beta   90.00
_cell.angle_gamma   90.00
#
_symmetry.space_group_name_H-M   'P 1'
#
loop_
_entity.id
_entity.type
_entity.pdbx_description
1 polymer ?
#
loop_
_entity_poly.entity_id
_entity_poly.type
_entity_poly.pdbx_seq_one_letter_code
_entity_poly.pdbx_strand_id
1 'polypeptide(L)'
;MGQLIVSVGWNGMALAADGRAVRVHQDGQKEVVAVRRLYPLGTHGVLLVAGGPMAVGRVRRRVEGARGQDVQGLKDVVGAALLEAAQGGEVFRREEEVNGPLIVVLAGWDVGGERDGLSACAVSWSETGLTWEPILDAWMFPRRRVQEARLKRMARRNPSAQEMLQEMRLILHNLTWLRQEVGPPHAYGLLTREGFNGLG
;
A
#
# COMPACT_ATOMS: atom_id res chain seq x y z
N MET A 1 4.75 -12.43 2.38
CA MET A 1 3.99 -11.65 1.39
C MET A 1 3.26 -10.54 2.11
N GLY A 2 3.41 -9.30 1.66
CA GLY A 2 2.85 -8.14 2.38
C GLY A 2 1.33 -8.01 2.20
N GLN A 3 0.62 -7.65 3.25
CA GLN A 3 -0.81 -7.35 3.22
C GLN A 3 -1.03 -5.83 3.22
N LEU A 4 -1.72 -5.32 2.20
CA LEU A 4 -2.22 -3.94 2.11
C LEU A 4 -3.75 -3.96 2.09
N ILE A 5 -4.36 -2.95 2.69
CA ILE A 5 -5.81 -2.73 2.72
C ILE A 5 -6.06 -1.23 2.56
N VAL A 6 -6.92 -0.87 1.62
CA VAL A 6 -7.34 0.51 1.36
C VAL A 6 -8.86 0.55 1.24
N SER A 7 -9.49 1.53 1.86
CA SER A 7 -10.91 1.83 1.67
C SER A 7 -11.11 3.33 1.57
N VAL A 8 -11.84 3.73 0.54
CA VAL A 8 -12.21 5.09 0.20
C VAL A 8 -13.65 5.31 0.63
N GLY A 9 -13.86 6.26 1.53
CA GLY A 9 -15.17 6.71 1.97
C GLY A 9 -15.47 8.10 1.45
N TRP A 10 -16.56 8.69 1.94
CA TRP A 10 -17.00 10.03 1.52
C TRP A 10 -16.20 11.16 2.18
N ASN A 11 -15.74 10.97 3.43
CA ASN A 11 -15.03 11.97 4.23
C ASN A 11 -13.57 11.64 4.51
N GLY A 12 -13.07 10.52 3.99
CA GLY A 12 -11.69 10.12 4.18
C GLY A 12 -11.39 8.73 3.63
N MET A 13 -10.10 8.42 3.62
CA MET A 13 -9.56 7.11 3.30
C MET A 13 -9.01 6.44 4.56
N ALA A 14 -9.30 5.16 4.71
CA ALA A 14 -8.67 4.30 5.70
C ALA A 14 -7.62 3.42 5.01
N LEU A 15 -6.47 3.27 5.66
CA LEU A 15 -5.29 2.60 5.14
C LEU A 15 -4.76 1.65 6.22
N ALA A 16 -4.44 0.42 5.84
CA ALA A 16 -3.79 -0.53 6.73
C ALA A 16 -2.78 -1.39 5.98
N ALA A 17 -1.70 -1.76 6.66
CA ALA A 17 -0.73 -2.69 6.14
C ALA A 17 -0.11 -3.53 7.25
N ASP A 18 0.33 -4.73 6.91
CA ASP A 18 1.19 -5.52 7.78
C ASP A 18 2.64 -5.01 7.77
N GLY A 19 3.50 -5.62 8.58
CA GLY A 19 4.90 -5.23 8.70
C GLY A 19 5.88 -6.38 8.58
N ARG A 20 5.47 -7.54 8.07
CA ARG A 20 6.33 -8.71 7.94
C ARG A 20 6.83 -8.87 6.51
N ALA A 21 8.12 -9.13 6.33
CA ALA A 21 8.69 -9.56 5.05
C ALA A 21 9.77 -10.62 5.26
N VAL A 22 10.20 -11.27 4.18
CA VAL A 22 11.35 -12.17 4.18
C VAL A 22 12.45 -11.54 3.35
N ARG A 23 13.61 -11.29 3.96
CA ARG A 23 14.83 -10.93 3.24
C ARG A 23 15.48 -12.20 2.71
N VAL A 24 15.96 -12.15 1.47
CA VAL A 24 16.80 -13.21 0.91
C VAL A 24 18.22 -12.69 0.75
N HIS A 25 19.16 -13.35 1.42
CA HIS A 25 20.59 -13.01 1.37
C HIS A 25 21.24 -13.58 0.09
N GLN A 26 22.45 -13.12 -0.23
CA GLN A 26 23.16 -13.55 -1.45
C GLN A 26 23.43 -15.07 -1.46
N ASP A 27 23.70 -15.65 -0.29
CA ASP A 27 23.88 -17.08 -0.06
C ASP A 27 22.57 -17.89 -0.10
N GLY A 28 21.42 -17.23 -0.30
CA GLY A 28 20.10 -17.84 -0.33
C GLY A 28 19.45 -18.02 1.04
N GLN A 29 20.10 -17.63 2.15
CA GLN A 29 19.48 -17.66 3.46
C GLN A 29 18.27 -16.73 3.55
N LYS A 30 17.25 -17.17 4.27
CA LYS A 30 15.99 -16.44 4.45
C LYS A 30 15.87 -15.93 5.88
N GLU A 31 15.61 -14.64 6.02
CA GLU A 31 15.47 -13.95 7.31
C GLU A 31 14.11 -13.26 7.36
N VAL A 32 13.31 -13.51 8.41
CA VAL A 32 12.08 -12.75 8.63
C VAL A 32 12.44 -11.40 9.23
N VAL A 33 11.99 -10.32 8.58
CA VAL A 33 12.32 -8.95 8.97
C VAL A 33 11.05 -8.12 9.12
N ALA A 34 11.10 -7.15 10.04
CA ALA A 34 10.08 -6.12 10.16
C ALA A 34 10.31 -5.03 9.09
N VAL A 35 9.25 -4.65 8.39
CA VAL A 35 9.26 -3.61 7.35
C VAL A 35 8.13 -2.62 7.58
N ARG A 36 8.39 -1.35 7.29
CA ARG A 36 7.32 -0.37 7.17
C ARG A 36 6.70 -0.48 5.78
N ARG A 37 5.37 -0.44 5.69
CA ARG A 37 4.64 -0.51 4.42
C ARG A 37 3.80 0.71 4.11
N LEU A 38 3.70 1.66 5.04
CA LEU A 38 2.86 2.85 4.93
C LEU A 38 3.71 4.10 5.19
N TYR A 39 3.76 5.01 4.22
CA TYR A 39 4.66 6.17 4.22
C TYR A 39 3.90 7.45 3.84
N PRO A 40 3.93 8.52 4.66
CA PRO A 40 3.41 9.81 4.24
C PRO A 40 4.29 10.43 3.15
N LEU A 41 3.67 11.00 2.13
CA LEU A 41 4.33 11.74 1.04
C LEU A 41 4.24 13.26 1.20
N GLY A 42 3.40 13.71 2.14
CA GLY A 42 3.13 15.10 2.46
C GLY A 42 1.91 15.16 3.38
N THR A 43 1.27 16.33 3.46
CA THR A 43 0.03 16.49 4.25
C THR A 43 -1.10 15.65 3.69
N HIS A 44 -1.27 15.61 2.36
CA HIS A 44 -2.43 15.00 1.71
C HIS A 44 -2.10 13.80 0.83
N GLY A 45 -0.92 13.20 1.00
CA GLY A 45 -0.45 12.08 0.17
C GLY A 45 0.14 10.94 1.00
N VAL A 46 -0.14 9.70 0.60
CA VAL A 46 0.31 8.48 1.27
C VAL A 46 0.70 7.42 0.24
N LEU A 47 1.78 6.71 0.52
CA LEU A 47 2.30 5.58 -0.23
C LEU A 47 2.16 4.30 0.61
N LEU A 48 1.55 3.26 0.03
CA LEU A 48 1.64 1.90 0.56
C LEU A 48 2.48 1.03 -0.36
N VAL A 49 3.29 0.12 0.20
CA VAL A 49 4.15 -0.76 -0.60
C VAL A 49 4.17 -2.19 -0.06
N ALA A 50 3.86 -3.14 -0.93
CA ALA A 50 4.02 -4.58 -0.71
C ALA A 50 5.17 -5.13 -1.56
N GLY A 51 5.77 -6.23 -1.12
CA GLY A 51 6.93 -6.85 -1.75
C GLY A 51 8.07 -7.07 -0.76
N GLY A 52 9.22 -7.49 -1.30
CA GLY A 52 10.45 -7.74 -0.57
C GLY A 52 11.09 -6.46 0.01
N PRO A 53 11.87 -6.57 1.11
CA PRO A 53 12.44 -5.41 1.79
C PRO A 53 13.37 -4.57 0.90
N MET A 54 14.11 -5.19 -0.04
CA MET A 54 14.95 -4.43 -0.97
C MET A 54 14.10 -3.59 -1.93
N ALA A 55 13.07 -4.20 -2.52
CA ALA A 55 12.15 -3.56 -3.45
C ALA A 55 11.42 -2.37 -2.80
N VAL A 56 10.87 -2.61 -1.60
CA VAL A 56 10.22 -1.58 -0.78
C VAL A 56 11.18 -0.42 -0.51
N GLY A 57 12.43 -0.72 -0.14
CA GLY A 57 13.45 0.30 0.13
C GLY A 57 13.83 1.14 -1.10
N ARG A 58 13.87 0.55 -2.30
CA ARG A 58 14.13 1.28 -3.55
C ARG A 58 12.99 2.22 -3.91
N VAL A 59 11.76 1.70 -3.95
CA VAL A 59 10.58 2.50 -4.27
C VAL A 59 10.44 3.66 -3.28
N ARG A 60 10.56 3.37 -1.97
CA ARG A 60 10.47 4.40 -0.94
C ARG A 60 11.45 5.55 -1.18
N ARG A 61 12.74 5.26 -1.37
CA ARG A 61 13.77 6.30 -1.57
C ARG A 61 13.46 7.19 -2.77
N ARG A 62 12.96 6.59 -3.87
CA ARG A 62 12.62 7.34 -5.08
C ARG A 62 11.44 8.29 -4.85
N VAL A 63 10.38 7.78 -4.22
CA VAL A 63 9.16 8.56 -3.94
C VAL A 63 9.42 9.62 -2.86
N GLU A 64 10.25 9.33 -1.86
CA GLU A 64 10.68 10.32 -0.86
C GLU A 64 11.50 11.47 -1.48
N GLY A 65 12.27 11.20 -2.53
CA GLY A 65 12.98 12.22 -3.31
C GLY A 65 12.05 13.13 -4.13
N ALA A 66 10.78 12.78 -4.28
CA ALA A 66 9.76 13.54 -5.01
C ALA A 66 8.69 14.15 -4.08
N ARG A 67 8.97 14.27 -2.78
CA ARG A 67 8.06 14.89 -1.80
C ARG A 67 7.63 16.30 -2.25
N GLY A 68 6.34 16.59 -2.11
CA GLY A 68 5.74 17.89 -2.49
C GLY A 68 5.01 17.90 -3.84
N GLN A 69 5.08 16.81 -4.62
CA GLN A 69 4.23 16.63 -5.80
C GLN A 69 2.84 16.11 -5.41
N ASP A 70 1.81 16.46 -6.19
CA ASP A 70 0.48 15.88 -6.07
C ASP A 70 0.46 14.40 -6.52
N VAL A 71 -0.66 13.70 -6.29
CA VAL A 71 -0.80 12.27 -6.64
C VAL A 71 -0.53 12.02 -8.12
N GLN A 72 -0.91 12.96 -8.99
CA GLN A 72 -0.76 12.81 -10.44
C GLN A 72 0.72 12.93 -10.85
N GLY A 73 1.46 13.89 -10.29
CA GLY A 73 2.91 14.02 -10.46
C GLY A 73 3.68 12.83 -9.89
N LEU A 74 3.17 12.24 -8.81
CA LEU A 74 3.76 11.04 -8.21
C LEU A 74 3.58 9.77 -9.04
N LYS A 75 2.65 9.73 -10.01
CA LYS A 75 2.43 8.54 -10.84
C LYS A 75 3.68 8.21 -11.66
N ASP A 76 4.28 9.19 -12.33
CA ASP A 76 5.45 8.96 -13.17
C ASP A 76 6.66 8.51 -12.33
N VAL A 77 6.81 9.08 -11.13
CA VAL A 77 7.86 8.70 -10.18
C VAL A 77 7.69 7.26 -9.71
N VAL A 78 6.47 6.86 -9.35
CA VAL A 78 6.17 5.49 -8.93
C VAL A 78 6.35 4.51 -10.08
N GLY A 79 5.88 4.85 -11.29
CA GLY A 79 6.06 4.01 -12.48
C GLY A 79 7.53 3.76 -12.76
N ALA A 80 8.36 4.81 -12.75
CA ALA A 80 9.80 4.69 -12.91
C ALA A 80 10.45 3.85 -11.79
N ALA A 81 10.04 4.06 -10.54
CA ALA A 81 10.57 3.32 -9.39
C ALA A 81 10.23 1.82 -9.45
N LEU A 82 9.03 1.47 -9.91
CA LEU A 82 8.60 0.10 -10.11
C LEU A 82 9.38 -0.59 -11.22
N LEU A 83 9.58 0.11 -12.36
CA LEU A 83 10.36 -0.42 -13.47
C LEU A 83 11.83 -0.68 -13.07
N GLU A 84 12.44 0.26 -12.36
CA GLU A 84 13.81 0.11 -11.85
C GLU A 84 13.92 -1.05 -10.84
N ALA A 85 12.92 -1.19 -9.96
CA ALA A 85 12.88 -2.29 -9.01
C ALA A 85 12.75 -3.64 -9.73
N ALA A 86 11.90 -3.73 -10.76
CA ALA A 86 11.69 -4.92 -11.58
C ALA A 86 12.95 -5.34 -12.37
N GLN A 87 13.82 -4.39 -12.72
CA GLN A 87 15.14 -4.66 -13.29
C GLN A 87 16.17 -5.14 -12.25
N GLY A 88 15.74 -5.32 -10.99
CA GLY A 88 16.56 -5.90 -9.94
C GLY A 88 17.08 -7.27 -10.36
N GLY A 89 18.40 -7.47 -10.24
CA GLY A 89 19.06 -8.74 -10.54
C GLY A 89 18.56 -9.90 -9.66
N GLU A 90 19.28 -11.02 -9.66
CA GLU A 90 18.81 -12.30 -9.08
C GLU A 90 18.23 -12.22 -7.65
N VAL A 91 18.81 -11.39 -6.77
CA VAL A 91 18.32 -11.18 -5.39
C VAL A 91 16.89 -10.63 -5.36
N PHE A 92 16.53 -9.75 -6.29
CA PHE A 92 15.18 -9.20 -6.39
C PHE A 92 14.16 -10.30 -6.72
N ARG A 93 14.46 -11.12 -7.74
CA ARG A 93 13.58 -12.22 -8.14
C ARG A 93 13.37 -13.21 -6.98
N ARG A 94 14.44 -13.56 -6.27
CA ARG A 94 14.36 -14.43 -5.08
C ARG A 94 13.52 -13.80 -3.96
N GLU A 95 13.62 -12.49 -3.73
CA GLU A 95 12.75 -11.81 -2.78
C GLU A 95 11.28 -11.80 -3.24
N GLU A 96 11.02 -11.60 -4.53
CA GLU A 96 9.68 -11.60 -5.12
C GLU A 96 9.01 -12.98 -5.02
N GLU A 97 9.75 -14.06 -5.27
CA GLU A 97 9.26 -15.44 -5.12
C GLU A 97 8.73 -15.72 -3.71
N VAL A 98 9.35 -15.15 -2.68
CA VAL A 98 8.97 -15.38 -1.27
C VAL A 98 7.95 -14.34 -0.77
N ASN A 99 8.05 -13.10 -1.25
CA ASN A 99 7.22 -11.99 -0.77
C ASN A 99 6.01 -11.67 -1.65
N GLY A 100 5.89 -12.32 -2.81
CA GLY A 100 4.93 -11.94 -3.83
C GLY A 100 5.37 -10.67 -4.57
N PRO A 101 4.56 -10.25 -5.57
CA PRO A 101 4.93 -9.15 -6.46
C PRO A 101 5.06 -7.83 -5.72
N LEU A 102 5.92 -6.97 -6.26
CA LEU A 102 6.03 -5.58 -5.83
C LEU A 102 4.76 -4.83 -6.24
N ILE A 103 4.05 -4.29 -5.25
CA ILE A 103 2.83 -3.51 -5.47
C ILE A 103 2.93 -2.21 -4.70
N VAL A 104 2.53 -1.12 -5.35
CA VAL A 104 2.47 0.20 -4.75
C VAL A 104 1.02 0.67 -4.75
N VAL A 105 0.58 1.33 -3.68
CA VAL A 105 -0.65 2.12 -3.70
C VAL A 105 -0.29 3.57 -3.47
N LEU A 106 -0.72 4.44 -4.38
CA LEU A 106 -0.75 5.88 -4.19
C LEU A 106 -2.14 6.28 -3.74
N ALA A 107 -2.23 6.98 -2.62
CA ALA A 107 -3.47 7.55 -2.10
C ALA A 107 -3.25 9.03 -1.78
N GLY A 108 -4.21 9.88 -2.13
CA GLY A 108 -4.15 11.29 -1.77
C GLY A 108 -5.50 11.99 -1.79
N TRP A 109 -5.50 13.17 -1.20
CA TRP A 109 -6.61 14.11 -1.25
C TRP A 109 -6.17 15.28 -2.13
N ASP A 110 -6.86 15.49 -3.25
CA ASP A 110 -6.63 16.66 -4.09
C ASP A 110 -7.36 17.86 -3.47
N VAL A 111 -6.60 18.76 -2.85
CA VAL A 111 -7.13 19.96 -2.19
C VAL A 111 -6.89 21.16 -3.10
N GLY A 112 -7.96 21.74 -3.64
CA GLY A 112 -7.90 22.97 -4.43
C GLY A 112 -7.89 22.79 -5.95
N GLY A 113 -8.01 21.57 -6.47
CA GLY A 113 -8.31 21.29 -7.88
C GLY A 113 -9.80 21.49 -8.24
N GLU A 114 -10.14 21.31 -9.53
CA GLU A 114 -11.53 21.35 -10.02
C GLU A 114 -12.44 20.28 -9.38
N ARG A 115 -11.83 19.22 -8.81
CA ARG A 115 -12.51 18.17 -8.04
C ARG A 115 -11.79 17.98 -6.71
N ASP A 116 -12.19 18.75 -5.70
CA ASP A 116 -11.84 18.46 -4.30
C ASP A 116 -12.27 17.02 -3.99
N GLY A 117 -11.31 16.13 -3.72
CA GLY A 117 -11.63 14.70 -3.74
C GLY A 117 -10.51 13.75 -3.36
N LEU A 118 -10.93 12.61 -2.83
CA LEU A 118 -10.10 11.46 -2.54
C LEU A 118 -9.77 10.72 -3.84
N SER A 119 -8.49 10.38 -4.03
CA SER A 119 -8.04 9.52 -5.12
C SER A 119 -7.08 8.46 -4.61
N ALA A 120 -7.24 7.23 -5.11
CA ALA A 120 -6.30 6.15 -4.83
C ALA A 120 -6.14 5.25 -6.05
N CYS A 121 -4.92 4.74 -6.24
CA CYS A 121 -4.60 3.85 -7.34
C CYS A 121 -3.55 2.83 -6.90
N ALA A 122 -3.82 1.55 -7.16
CA ALA A 122 -2.83 0.50 -7.06
C ALA A 122 -2.03 0.43 -8.37
N VAL A 123 -0.72 0.26 -8.24
CA VAL A 123 0.25 0.19 -9.32
C VAL A 123 1.06 -1.07 -9.16
N SER A 124 1.12 -1.84 -10.23
CA SER A 124 1.92 -3.07 -10.31
C SER A 124 2.69 -3.10 -11.60
N TRP A 125 3.79 -3.84 -11.61
CA TRP A 125 4.54 -4.15 -12.81
C TRP A 125 4.40 -5.63 -13.14
N SER A 126 4.28 -5.94 -14.42
CA SER A 126 4.36 -7.28 -14.98
C SER A 126 5.17 -7.25 -16.28
N GLU A 127 5.37 -8.42 -16.89
CA GLU A 127 6.02 -8.55 -18.21
C GLU A 127 5.32 -7.73 -19.30
N THR A 128 4.01 -7.47 -19.16
CA THR A 128 3.22 -6.67 -20.09
C THR A 128 3.29 -5.15 -19.81
N GLY A 129 4.04 -4.75 -18.79
CA GLY A 129 4.24 -3.35 -18.41
C GLY A 129 3.55 -2.96 -17.09
N LEU A 130 3.43 -1.65 -16.88
CA LEU A 130 2.79 -1.08 -15.69
C LEU A 130 1.27 -1.18 -15.80
N THR A 131 0.62 -1.63 -14.73
CA THR A 131 -0.83 -1.67 -14.59
C THR A 131 -1.26 -0.68 -13.52
N TRP A 132 -2.27 0.14 -13.86
CA TRP A 132 -2.86 1.14 -12.98
C TRP A 132 -4.30 0.74 -12.69
N GLU A 133 -4.61 0.45 -11.43
CA GLU A 133 -5.96 0.09 -10.99
C GLU A 133 -6.52 1.19 -10.07
N PRO A 134 -7.50 1.98 -10.52
CA PRO A 134 -8.19 2.93 -9.66
C PRO A 134 -8.91 2.21 -8.51
N ILE A 135 -8.76 2.73 -7.29
CA ILE A 135 -9.43 2.21 -6.10
C ILE A 135 -10.62 3.12 -5.80
N LEU A 136 -11.84 2.64 -6.07
CA LEU A 136 -13.07 3.43 -5.92
C LEU A 136 -13.70 3.31 -4.53
N ASP A 137 -13.78 2.09 -4.00
CA ASP A 137 -14.48 1.80 -2.74
C ASP A 137 -13.51 1.15 -1.74
N ALA A 138 -13.00 -0.03 -2.06
CA ALA A 138 -12.04 -0.75 -1.25
C ALA A 138 -11.21 -1.71 -2.11
N TRP A 139 -9.98 -1.96 -1.66
CA TRP A 139 -9.01 -2.77 -2.36
C TRP A 139 -8.06 -3.44 -1.36
N MET A 140 -7.64 -4.66 -1.67
CA MET A 140 -6.72 -5.43 -0.84
C MET A 140 -5.66 -6.11 -1.69
N PHE A 141 -4.44 -6.16 -1.17
CA PHE A 141 -3.38 -7.01 -1.72
C PHE A 141 -2.76 -7.87 -0.62
N PRO A 142 -2.63 -9.19 -0.81
CA PRO A 142 -3.27 -9.98 -1.86
C PRO A 142 -4.80 -9.84 -1.81
N ARG A 143 -5.47 -10.13 -2.94
CA ARG A 143 -6.93 -10.03 -3.04
C ARG A 143 -7.60 -11.02 -2.07
N ARG A 144 -8.46 -10.49 -1.21
CA ARG A 144 -9.29 -11.28 -0.28
C ARG A 144 -10.76 -10.96 -0.55
N ARG A 145 -11.36 -11.62 -1.56
CA ARG A 145 -12.66 -11.23 -2.14
C ARG A 145 -13.78 -11.03 -1.13
N VAL A 146 -13.86 -11.87 -0.09
CA VAL A 146 -14.90 -11.78 0.93
C VAL A 146 -14.73 -10.52 1.79
N GLN A 147 -13.53 -10.30 2.32
CA GLN A 147 -13.17 -9.13 3.13
C GLN A 147 -13.26 -7.85 2.28
N GLU A 148 -12.76 -7.88 1.05
CA GLU A 148 -12.84 -6.76 0.11
C GLU A 148 -14.31 -6.41 -0.20
N ALA A 149 -15.16 -7.40 -0.51
CA ALA A 149 -16.58 -7.16 -0.74
C ALA A 149 -17.32 -6.64 0.49
N ARG A 150 -16.91 -7.05 1.70
CA ARG A 150 -17.41 -6.50 2.96
C ARG A 150 -17.05 -5.02 3.08
N LEU A 151 -15.78 -4.66 2.89
CA LEU A 151 -15.32 -3.27 2.93
C LEU A 151 -16.00 -2.42 1.84
N LYS A 152 -16.15 -2.91 0.61
CA LYS A 152 -16.89 -2.21 -0.45
C LYS A 152 -18.34 -1.91 -0.07
N ARG A 153 -19.06 -2.91 0.47
CA ARG A 153 -20.44 -2.71 0.97
C ARG A 153 -20.49 -1.71 2.12
N MET A 154 -19.48 -1.73 2.98
CA MET A 154 -19.35 -0.78 4.08
C MET A 154 -19.15 0.63 3.53
N ALA A 155 -18.13 0.87 2.69
CA ALA A 155 -17.83 2.16 2.08
C ALA A 155 -19.04 2.81 1.40
N ARG A 156 -19.85 2.03 0.67
CA ARG A 156 -21.08 2.50 -0.01
C ARG A 156 -22.20 2.94 0.94
N ARG A 157 -22.12 2.63 2.23
CA ARG A 157 -23.07 3.08 3.26
C ARG A 157 -22.61 4.37 3.95
N ASN A 158 -21.60 5.04 3.40
CA ASN A 158 -21.02 6.29 3.92
C ASN A 158 -20.55 6.23 5.39
N PRO A 159 -19.83 5.18 5.81
CA PRO A 159 -19.22 5.13 7.14
C PRO A 159 -18.16 6.22 7.26
N SER A 160 -17.83 6.56 8.50
CA SER A 160 -16.64 7.34 8.78
C SER A 160 -15.36 6.56 8.42
N ALA A 161 -14.29 7.27 8.09
CA ALA A 161 -12.98 6.65 7.88
C ALA A 161 -12.50 5.86 9.12
N GLN A 162 -12.87 6.30 10.33
CA GLN A 162 -12.57 5.60 11.57
C GLN A 162 -13.26 4.23 11.65
N GLU A 163 -14.55 4.14 11.32
CA GLU A 163 -15.27 2.86 11.30
C GLU A 163 -14.66 1.89 10.30
N MET A 164 -14.31 2.36 9.10
CA MET A 164 -13.61 1.53 8.10
C MET A 164 -12.27 1.03 8.65
N LEU A 165 -11.52 1.89 9.35
CA LEU A 165 -10.25 1.50 9.94
C LEU A 165 -10.41 0.44 11.04
N GLN A 166 -11.47 0.50 11.85
CA GLN A 166 -11.75 -0.55 12.84
C GLN A 166 -12.00 -1.90 12.17
N GLU A 167 -12.77 -1.93 11.07
CA GLU A 167 -12.95 -3.16 10.28
C GLU A 167 -11.62 -3.67 9.71
N MET A 168 -10.75 -2.78 9.22
CA MET A 168 -9.42 -3.16 8.73
C MET A 168 -8.52 -3.73 9.84
N ARG A 169 -8.58 -3.16 11.05
CA ARG A 169 -7.85 -3.68 12.22
C ARG A 169 -8.26 -5.12 12.52
N LEU A 170 -9.57 -5.40 12.52
CA LEU A 170 -10.11 -6.75 12.71
C LEU A 170 -9.66 -7.70 11.60
N ILE A 171 -9.75 -7.28 10.34
CA ILE A 171 -9.29 -8.08 9.19
C ILE A 171 -7.81 -8.42 9.34
N LEU A 172 -6.96 -7.43 9.61
CA LEU A 172 -5.51 -7.63 9.68
C LEU A 172 -5.14 -8.52 10.87
N HIS A 173 -5.75 -8.30 12.04
CA HIS A 173 -5.57 -9.14 13.21
C HIS A 173 -5.94 -10.60 12.94
N ASN A 174 -7.10 -10.84 12.31
CA ASN A 174 -7.51 -12.18 11.93
C ASN A 174 -6.54 -12.82 10.93
N LEU A 175 -6.02 -12.05 9.98
CA LEU A 175 -5.04 -12.54 9.01
C LEU A 175 -3.72 -12.93 9.69
N THR A 176 -3.27 -12.20 10.71
CA THR A 176 -2.07 -12.56 11.48
C THR A 176 -2.16 -13.96 12.10
N TRP A 177 -3.34 -14.34 12.60
CA TRP A 177 -3.55 -15.67 13.18
C TRP A 177 -3.71 -16.77 12.13
N LEU A 178 -4.31 -16.45 10.99
CA LEU A 178 -4.66 -17.43 9.96
C LEU A 178 -3.55 -17.64 8.92
N ARG A 179 -2.60 -16.71 8.79
CA ARG A 179 -1.60 -16.68 7.72
C ARG A 179 -0.22 -16.34 8.28
N GLN A 180 0.71 -17.28 8.17
CA GLN A 180 2.10 -17.08 8.61
C GLN A 180 2.80 -15.94 7.85
N GLU A 181 2.33 -15.60 6.63
CA GLU A 181 2.93 -14.54 5.84
C GLU A 181 2.55 -13.11 6.28
N VAL A 182 1.48 -12.94 7.06
CA VAL A 182 1.00 -11.63 7.55
C VAL A 182 1.42 -11.47 9.01
N GLY A 183 2.05 -10.36 9.35
CA GLY A 183 2.48 -10.17 10.73
C GLY A 183 2.80 -8.73 11.13
N PRO A 184 3.01 -8.51 12.43
CA PRO A 184 3.37 -7.19 12.97
C PRO A 184 4.76 -6.73 12.47
N PRO A 185 5.07 -5.42 12.60
CA PRO A 185 4.20 -4.36 13.13
C PRO A 185 3.08 -4.00 12.14
N HIS A 186 1.84 -3.91 12.62
CA HIS A 186 0.76 -3.41 11.80
C HIS A 186 0.82 -1.88 11.71
N ALA A 187 0.62 -1.32 10.53
CA ALA A 187 0.56 0.11 10.30
C ALA A 187 -0.85 0.50 9.89
N TYR A 188 -1.35 1.58 10.47
CA TYR A 188 -2.68 2.12 10.20
C TYR A 188 -2.59 3.60 9.87
N GLY A 189 -3.54 4.08 9.08
CA GLY A 189 -3.58 5.49 8.72
C GLY A 189 -4.96 5.94 8.28
N LEU A 190 -5.25 7.21 8.55
CA LEU A 190 -6.40 7.92 8.02
C LEU A 190 -5.89 9.06 7.16
N LEU A 191 -6.53 9.27 6.02
CA LEU A 191 -6.31 10.42 5.18
C LEU A 191 -7.65 11.16 5.04
N THR A 192 -7.71 12.37 5.60
CA THR A 192 -8.89 13.24 5.54
C THR A 192 -8.51 14.57 4.89
N ARG A 193 -9.47 15.50 4.80
CA ARG A 193 -9.24 16.86 4.30
C ARG A 193 -8.18 17.60 5.12
N GLU A 194 -8.09 17.30 6.41
CA GLU A 194 -7.09 17.88 7.33
C GLU A 194 -5.68 17.31 7.10
N GLY A 195 -5.59 16.19 6.39
CA GLY A 195 -4.35 15.53 6.02
C GLY A 195 -4.27 14.10 6.53
N PHE A 196 -3.06 13.56 6.45
CA PHE A 196 -2.73 12.22 6.87
C PHE A 196 -2.44 12.15 8.38
N ASN A 197 -3.14 11.25 9.06
CA ASN A 197 -2.89 10.88 10.45
C ASN A 197 -2.44 9.42 10.51
N GLY A 198 -1.15 9.21 10.81
CA GLY A 198 -0.58 7.89 11.03
C GLY A 198 -0.88 7.39 12.43
N LEU A 199 -1.51 6.22 12.52
CA LEU A 199 -1.84 5.58 13.78
C LEU A 199 -0.88 4.39 13.97
N GLY A 200 0.16 4.64 14.78
CA GLY A 200 1.14 3.63 15.21
C GLY A 200 0.56 2.59 16.14
#